data_AF-A0A0D1DU14-F1
#
_entry.id   AF-A0A0D1DU14-F1
#
_cell.length_a   1.000
_cell.length_b   1.000
_cell.length_c   1.000
_cell.angle_alpha   90.00
_cell.angle_beta   90.00
_cell.angle_gamma   90.00
#
_symmetry.space_group_name_H-M   'P 1'
#
loop_
_entity.id
_entity.type
_entity.pdbx_description
1 polymer ?
#
loop_
_entity_poly.entity_id
_entity_poly.type
_entity_poly.pdbx_seq_one_letter_code
_entity_poly.pdbx_strand_id
1 'polypeptide(L)'
;MSSHSSSPSSERSYSEPSSSVTSFCPSRAPSPLEPLWSPSVNTTSSSSSLDAATGYVIVFGPQPTLLDSQSLLQLSKAAGGLGQHVLNEAWSAFRQELKTAHAASEMGIANLPIPSTLSEFCDLCNPYQPQQAVRNLLHLLIQSLTVLAIVEAGSIDIGLLLSAQDVDSSIVASVGLCSGSLAAYCFATSSCASELVHRLVQTMRLAFWMGLRVTQAALDHSIQSNDNLCSIDDPWCLFVQGCSLAEMQLHLHRFSIQEANIQTVAQERQLPWIAIVFNHQRVSIAGPPESLTRFRAFLKHQTGGTSLVLRAVSLHAPYHSELWLSRAVRMLRSDLVSRKLSLVSSSDLVCPLFDNASGEAIDSTTLGIHLSDSIISSMLLGTARWDLILKNLPETILKERGGTLRRLVLINAGPDHRLAKDVVRALHGSSSATRSDAPTNVKTLDYNASSITNPSCQQKGTLAIRTEATPSAPHSVRFFGLSGDSLEECNRANALLQH
;
A
#
# COMPACT_ATOMS: atom_id res chain seq x y z
N MET A 1 76.53 2.49 43.98
CA MET A 1 76.53 1.28 43.13
C MET A 1 75.68 1.60 41.90
N SER A 2 76.39 1.71 40.77
CA SER A 2 76.00 1.78 39.35
C SER A 2 74.63 1.17 39.01
N SER A 3 73.68 1.73 38.24
CA SER A 3 73.62 2.58 37.03
C SER A 3 73.01 1.82 35.83
N HIS A 4 72.24 2.56 35.01
CA HIS A 4 71.61 2.28 33.70
C HIS A 4 70.11 1.93 33.73
N SER A 5 69.18 2.82 33.32
CA SER A 5 68.88 3.36 31.96
C SER A 5 68.46 2.24 31.00
N SER A 6 67.36 2.28 30.23
CA SER A 6 66.73 3.40 29.51
C SER A 6 65.40 2.93 28.88
N SER A 7 64.49 3.88 28.67
CA SER A 7 63.25 3.76 27.87
C SER A 7 63.50 3.52 26.37
N PRO A 8 62.46 3.13 25.62
CA PRO A 8 62.25 3.77 24.32
C PRO A 8 60.80 4.26 24.14
N SER A 9 60.68 5.57 23.94
CA SER A 9 59.56 6.27 23.34
C SER A 9 59.58 6.05 21.83
N SER A 10 58.54 5.44 21.28
CA SER A 10 58.29 5.40 19.83
C SER A 10 57.24 6.45 19.46
N GLU A 11 57.72 7.59 18.98
CA GLU A 11 56.92 8.57 18.23
C GLU A 11 56.47 7.92 16.91
N ARG A 12 55.17 7.71 16.74
CA ARG A 12 54.57 7.52 15.42
C ARG A 12 54.09 8.86 14.90
N SER A 13 54.87 9.43 13.98
CA SER A 13 54.46 10.51 13.11
C SER A 13 53.30 10.04 12.22
N TYR A 14 52.11 10.60 12.43
CA TYR A 14 51.01 10.51 11.47
C TYR A 14 51.24 11.58 10.39
N SER A 15 51.64 11.12 9.20
CA SER A 15 51.57 11.91 7.97
C SER A 15 50.11 11.95 7.50
N GLU A 16 49.54 13.14 7.42
CA GLU A 16 48.23 13.40 6.81
C GLU A 16 48.20 12.92 5.35
N PRO A 17 47.21 12.13 4.92
CA PRO A 17 46.97 11.90 3.51
C PRO A 17 46.21 13.10 2.93
N SER A 18 46.86 13.69 1.94
CA SER A 18 46.35 14.67 0.98
C SER A 18 44.86 14.51 0.64
N SER A 19 44.14 15.61 0.82
CA SER A 19 42.77 15.85 0.37
C SER A 19 42.59 15.50 -1.12
N SER A 20 41.96 14.36 -1.39
CA SER A 20 41.40 14.08 -2.70
C SER A 20 40.00 14.70 -2.78
N VAL A 21 39.85 15.60 -3.75
CA VAL A 21 38.62 16.33 -4.06
C VAL A 21 37.58 15.31 -4.56
N THR A 22 36.64 14.93 -3.69
CA THR A 22 35.40 14.28 -4.10
C THR A 22 34.44 15.36 -4.56
N SER A 23 34.26 15.45 -5.88
CA SER A 23 33.24 16.29 -6.50
C SER A 23 31.86 15.80 -6.05
N PHE A 24 31.29 16.48 -5.07
CA PHE A 24 29.89 16.34 -4.68
C PHE A 24 29.02 16.79 -5.86
N CYS A 25 28.37 15.85 -6.52
CA CYS A 25 27.24 16.18 -7.40
C CYS A 25 26.11 16.71 -6.50
N PRO A 26 25.66 17.96 -6.63
CA PRO A 26 24.49 18.43 -5.91
C PRO A 26 23.30 17.59 -6.37
N SER A 27 22.73 16.82 -5.45
CA SER A 27 21.45 16.17 -5.66
C SER A 27 20.43 17.25 -6.02
N ARG A 28 19.88 17.14 -7.22
CA ARG A 28 18.85 18.03 -7.74
C ARG A 28 17.70 18.03 -6.74
N ALA A 29 17.41 19.18 -6.12
CA ALA A 29 16.27 19.33 -5.23
C ALA A 29 15.01 18.80 -5.94
N PRO A 30 14.18 17.99 -5.27
CA PRO A 30 12.93 17.53 -5.86
C PRO A 30 12.11 18.75 -6.27
N SER A 31 11.57 18.73 -7.49
CA SER A 31 10.67 19.77 -7.98
C SER A 31 9.54 19.97 -6.97
N PRO A 32 9.09 21.22 -6.72
CA PRO A 32 7.96 21.46 -5.82
C PRO A 32 6.76 20.63 -6.31
N LEU A 33 6.27 19.76 -5.43
CA LEU A 33 5.05 19.00 -5.68
C LEU A 33 3.92 20.01 -5.89
N GLU A 34 3.18 19.89 -7.00
CA GLU A 34 1.89 20.58 -7.13
C GLU A 34 1.02 20.21 -5.92
N PRO A 35 0.20 21.14 -5.39
CA PRO A 35 -0.66 20.84 -4.26
C PRO A 35 -1.49 19.61 -4.61
N LEU A 36 -1.23 18.51 -3.92
CA LEU A 36 -1.84 17.19 -4.12
C LEU A 36 -3.36 17.17 -3.84
N TRP A 37 -3.95 18.33 -3.61
CA TRP A 37 -5.27 18.48 -3.04
C TRP A 37 -5.97 19.72 -3.59
N SER A 38 -6.86 19.51 -4.55
CA SER A 38 -7.97 20.41 -4.85
C SER A 38 -9.25 19.57 -4.83
N PRO A 39 -10.14 19.73 -3.83
CA PRO A 39 -11.44 19.07 -3.83
C PRO A 39 -12.34 19.76 -4.87
N SER A 40 -12.04 19.60 -6.15
CA SER A 40 -12.99 19.95 -7.22
C SER A 40 -13.93 18.77 -7.39
N VAL A 41 -15.00 18.76 -6.61
CA VAL A 41 -16.14 17.89 -6.88
C VAL A 41 -16.93 18.56 -7.99
N ASN A 42 -16.76 18.12 -9.24
CA ASN A 42 -17.64 18.51 -10.35
C ASN A 42 -18.98 17.78 -10.19
N THR A 43 -19.75 18.17 -9.18
CA THR A 43 -21.17 17.81 -9.08
C THR A 43 -21.97 18.83 -9.85
N THR A 44 -22.24 18.54 -11.12
CA THR A 44 -23.37 19.18 -11.81
C THR A 44 -24.66 18.66 -11.15
N SER A 45 -25.03 19.25 -10.02
CA SER A 45 -26.14 18.81 -9.18
C SER A 45 -27.45 19.46 -9.62
N SER A 46 -28.30 18.69 -10.32
CA SER A 46 -29.73 18.75 -10.05
C SER A 46 -29.95 18.04 -8.72
N SER A 47 -30.55 18.72 -7.73
CA SER A 47 -30.83 18.23 -6.38
C SER A 47 -31.93 17.15 -6.32
N SER A 48 -31.95 16.22 -7.28
CA SER A 48 -32.83 15.06 -7.28
C SER A 48 -32.35 14.10 -6.19
N SER A 49 -33.30 13.59 -5.39
CA SER A 49 -33.15 12.50 -4.43
C SER A 49 -31.99 11.56 -4.74
N LEU A 50 -31.13 11.29 -3.74
CA LEU A 50 -30.17 10.19 -3.78
C LEU A 50 -30.87 8.96 -4.39
N ASP A 51 -30.41 8.54 -5.57
CA ASP A 51 -30.97 7.38 -6.26
C ASP A 51 -30.70 6.17 -5.36
N ALA A 52 -31.78 5.48 -4.96
CA ALA A 52 -31.84 4.50 -3.88
C ALA A 52 -31.09 3.17 -4.18
N ALA A 53 -29.86 3.27 -4.68
CA ALA A 53 -29.07 2.17 -5.21
C ALA A 53 -27.59 2.54 -5.40
N THR A 54 -27.06 3.45 -4.57
CA THR A 54 -25.68 3.93 -4.67
C THR A 54 -24.81 3.25 -3.62
N GLY A 55 -23.85 2.44 -4.06
CA GLY A 55 -22.86 1.81 -3.18
C GLY A 55 -21.54 2.56 -3.15
N TYR A 56 -20.86 2.59 -2.00
CA TYR A 56 -19.55 3.23 -1.87
C TYR A 56 -18.42 2.21 -1.71
N VAL A 57 -17.35 2.37 -2.48
CA VAL A 57 -16.10 1.63 -2.29
C VAL A 57 -15.04 2.61 -1.82
N ILE A 58 -14.47 2.38 -0.65
CA ILE A 58 -13.42 3.26 -0.11
C ILE A 58 -12.06 2.58 -0.28
N VAL A 59 -11.12 3.28 -0.89
CA VAL A 59 -9.77 2.78 -1.20
C VAL A 59 -8.73 3.51 -0.38
N PHE A 60 -7.99 2.74 0.42
CA PHE A 60 -6.93 3.20 1.29
C PHE A 60 -5.57 2.71 0.78
N GLY A 61 -4.72 3.65 0.36
CA GLY A 61 -3.38 3.31 -0.12
C GLY A 61 -2.38 2.98 0.99
N PRO A 62 -1.20 2.43 0.64
CA PRO A 62 -0.09 2.30 1.56
C PRO A 62 0.48 3.68 1.90
N GLN A 63 1.38 3.69 2.87
CA GLN A 63 2.06 4.87 3.40
C GLN A 63 2.49 5.88 2.32
N PRO A 64 2.28 7.21 2.51
CA PRO A 64 2.41 8.19 1.45
C PRO A 64 3.87 8.46 1.14
N THR A 65 4.08 9.05 -0.02
CA THR A 65 5.24 9.91 -0.23
C THR A 65 4.91 11.28 0.37
N LEU A 66 5.48 11.56 1.55
CA LEU A 66 5.66 12.88 2.18
C LEU A 66 4.44 13.82 2.19
N LEU A 67 3.86 14.03 3.37
CA LEU A 67 2.87 15.10 3.59
C LEU A 67 3.44 16.12 4.59
N ASP A 68 3.09 17.39 4.40
CA ASP A 68 3.48 18.45 5.31
C ASP A 68 2.53 18.54 6.52
N SER A 69 2.98 19.21 7.58
CA SER A 69 2.20 19.38 8.81
C SER A 69 0.92 20.18 8.60
N GLN A 70 0.90 21.08 7.60
CA GLN A 70 -0.26 21.90 7.27
C GLN A 70 -1.39 21.08 6.67
N SER A 71 -1.07 20.05 5.89
CA SER A 71 -2.04 19.17 5.24
C SER A 71 -2.96 18.51 6.27
N LEU A 72 -2.43 18.05 7.40
CA LEU A 72 -3.23 17.38 8.43
C LEU A 72 -4.24 18.34 9.10
N LEU A 73 -3.81 19.57 9.41
CA LEU A 73 -4.68 20.60 9.99
C LEU A 73 -5.72 21.11 8.99
N GLN A 74 -5.37 21.21 7.71
CA GLN A 74 -6.30 21.60 6.66
C GLN A 74 -7.35 20.51 6.42
N LEU A 75 -6.92 19.24 6.37
CA LEU A 75 -7.82 18.09 6.25
C LEU A 75 -8.80 18.01 7.42
N SER A 76 -8.34 18.20 8.65
CA SER A 76 -9.23 18.16 9.82
C SER A 76 -10.26 19.29 9.81
N LYS A 77 -9.89 20.49 9.34
CA LYS A 77 -10.83 21.60 9.13
C LYS A 77 -11.82 21.30 8.01
N ALA A 78 -11.36 20.74 6.89
CA ALA A 78 -12.21 20.37 5.76
C ALA A 78 -13.19 19.23 6.11
N ALA A 79 -12.81 18.36 7.05
CA ALA A 79 -13.65 17.31 7.63
C ALA A 79 -14.61 17.81 8.73
N GLY A 80 -14.79 19.13 8.87
CA GLY A 80 -15.76 19.73 9.78
C GLY A 80 -15.48 19.48 11.26
N GLY A 81 -16.55 19.52 12.08
CA GLY A 81 -16.45 19.31 13.52
C GLY A 81 -15.97 17.89 13.88
N LEU A 82 -16.40 16.88 13.12
CA LEU A 82 -16.00 15.48 13.32
C LEU A 82 -14.50 15.29 13.07
N GLY A 83 -13.96 15.87 11.99
CA GLY A 83 -12.53 15.81 11.69
C GLY A 83 -11.64 16.45 12.75
N GLN A 84 -12.04 17.62 13.27
CA GLN A 84 -11.33 18.27 14.37
C GLN A 84 -11.39 17.42 15.66
N HIS A 85 -12.54 16.81 15.94
CA HIS A 85 -12.68 15.92 17.09
C HIS A 85 -11.76 14.70 16.98
N VAL A 86 -11.74 14.02 15.83
CA VAL A 86 -10.82 12.89 15.56
C VAL A 86 -9.37 13.29 15.79
N LEU A 87 -8.95 14.44 15.25
CA LEU A 87 -7.57 14.91 15.39
C LEU A 87 -7.19 15.19 16.85
N ASN A 88 -8.09 15.82 17.62
CA ASN A 88 -7.85 16.13 19.03
C ASN A 88 -7.75 14.87 19.89
N GLU A 89 -8.68 13.92 19.71
CA GLU A 89 -8.66 12.64 20.42
C GLU A 89 -7.41 11.83 20.07
N ALA A 90 -7.04 11.80 18.79
CA ALA A 90 -5.84 11.11 18.33
C ALA A 90 -4.56 11.73 18.92
N TRP A 91 -4.45 13.05 18.93
CA TRP A 91 -3.31 13.75 19.55
C TRP A 91 -3.21 13.44 21.05
N SER A 92 -4.33 13.50 21.78
CA SER A 92 -4.38 13.19 23.21
C SER A 92 -3.90 11.77 23.51
N ALA A 93 -4.45 10.79 22.78
CA ALA A 93 -4.07 9.39 22.94
C ALA A 93 -2.61 9.13 22.51
N PHE A 94 -2.13 9.73 21.43
CA PHE A 94 -0.73 9.61 21.00
C PHE A 94 0.24 10.12 22.07
N ARG A 95 -0.03 11.30 22.63
CA ARG A 95 0.79 11.89 23.69
C ARG A 95 0.86 10.97 24.91
N GLN A 96 -0.25 10.29 25.24
CA GLN A 96 -0.27 9.34 26.34
C GLN A 96 0.57 8.10 26.02
N GLU A 97 0.41 7.49 24.84
CA GLU A 97 1.19 6.32 24.44
C GLU A 97 2.69 6.63 24.37
N LEU A 98 3.05 7.80 23.85
CA LEU A 98 4.44 8.24 23.77
C LEU A 98 5.07 8.46 25.15
N LYS A 99 4.35 9.05 26.11
CA LYS A 99 4.80 9.16 27.50
C LYS A 99 5.05 7.79 28.13
N THR A 100 4.13 6.85 27.93
CA THR A 100 4.26 5.48 28.44
C THR A 100 5.47 4.78 27.83
N ALA A 101 5.68 4.93 26.52
CA ALA A 101 6.81 4.34 25.84
C ALA A 101 8.15 4.93 26.32
N HIS A 102 8.23 6.25 26.52
CA HIS A 102 9.41 6.91 27.11
C HIS A 102 9.69 6.40 28.53
N ALA A 103 8.67 6.29 29.37
CA ALA A 103 8.82 5.77 30.73
C ALA A 103 9.33 4.31 30.75
N ALA A 104 8.95 3.51 29.75
CA ALA A 104 9.43 2.15 29.56
C ALA A 104 10.81 2.06 28.87
N SER A 105 11.43 3.20 28.50
CA SER A 105 12.70 3.26 27.77
C SER A 105 12.69 2.41 26.49
N GLU A 106 11.57 2.43 25.77
CA GLU A 106 11.42 1.65 24.55
C GLU A 106 12.45 2.06 23.48
N MET A 107 13.11 1.07 22.89
CA MET A 107 14.06 1.33 21.80
C MET A 107 13.34 1.93 20.59
N GLY A 108 14.00 2.88 19.93
CA GLY A 108 13.48 3.51 18.71
C GLY A 108 12.68 4.79 18.91
N ILE A 109 12.41 5.22 20.14
CA ILE A 109 11.70 6.49 20.45
C ILE A 109 12.49 7.46 21.33
N ALA A 110 13.70 7.13 21.76
CA ALA A 110 14.49 7.96 22.68
C ALA A 110 14.64 9.43 22.22
N ASN A 111 14.69 9.64 20.90
CA ASN A 111 14.84 10.97 20.29
C ASN A 111 13.51 11.61 19.86
N LEU A 112 12.36 10.97 20.10
CA LEU A 112 11.07 11.50 19.66
C LEU A 112 10.52 12.47 20.71
N PRO A 113 10.42 13.79 20.41
CA PRO A 113 9.90 14.76 21.37
C PRO A 113 8.42 14.48 21.66
N ILE A 114 8.02 14.69 22.91
CA ILE A 114 6.61 14.61 23.31
C ILE A 114 5.94 15.93 22.92
N PRO A 115 5.03 15.96 21.93
CA PRO A 115 4.41 17.20 21.51
C PRO A 115 3.53 17.75 22.64
N SER A 116 3.76 19.02 22.98
CA SER A 116 3.00 19.77 23.97
C SER A 116 1.77 20.45 23.36
N THR A 117 1.81 20.70 22.05
CA THR A 117 0.72 21.32 21.27
C THR A 117 0.30 20.45 20.09
N LEU A 118 -0.89 20.71 19.55
CA LEU A 118 -1.36 20.05 18.32
C LEU A 118 -0.51 20.44 17.10
N SER A 119 0.01 21.67 17.05
CA SER A 119 0.92 22.10 15.98
C SER A 119 2.19 21.28 15.99
N GLU A 120 2.83 21.11 17.16
CA GLU A 120 4.02 20.27 17.30
C GLU A 120 3.76 18.82 16.90
N PHE A 121 2.57 18.29 17.22
CA PHE A 121 2.17 16.95 16.76
C PHE A 121 2.05 16.87 15.23
N CYS A 122 1.49 17.89 14.60
CA CYS A 122 1.44 17.96 13.14
C CYS A 122 2.85 18.13 12.56
N ASP A 123 3.74 18.86 13.21
CA ASP A 123 5.14 19.03 12.77
C ASP A 123 5.94 17.73 12.82
N LEU A 124 5.49 16.72 13.57
CA LEU A 124 6.02 15.35 13.46
C LEU A 124 5.76 14.71 12.08
N CYS A 125 4.92 15.29 11.22
CA CYS A 125 4.78 14.89 9.81
C CYS A 125 6.02 15.19 8.97
N ASN A 126 6.98 15.97 9.50
CA ASN A 126 8.14 16.41 8.75
C ASN A 126 8.91 15.19 8.16
N PRO A 127 9.08 15.11 6.82
CA PRO A 127 9.77 14.05 6.09
C PRO A 127 11.12 13.61 6.66
N TYR A 128 11.82 14.58 7.26
CA TYR A 128 13.23 14.45 7.65
C TYR A 128 13.42 13.77 9.00
N GLN A 129 12.36 13.50 9.76
CA GLN A 129 12.46 12.92 11.11
C GLN A 129 11.40 11.90 11.55
N PRO A 130 10.46 11.35 10.75
CA PRO A 130 9.42 10.54 11.36
C PRO A 130 9.90 9.10 11.46
N GLN A 131 10.13 8.67 12.69
CA GLN A 131 10.19 7.27 13.08
C GLN A 131 8.93 6.55 12.57
N GLN A 132 9.06 5.29 12.17
CA GLN A 132 7.95 4.53 11.55
C GLN A 132 6.69 4.48 12.44
N ALA A 133 6.85 4.54 13.77
CA ALA A 133 5.78 4.68 14.75
C ALA A 133 4.85 5.88 14.46
N VAL A 134 5.45 7.05 14.19
CA VAL A 134 4.70 8.27 13.88
C VAL A 134 4.11 8.17 12.48
N ARG A 135 4.88 7.66 11.51
CA ARG A 135 4.42 7.59 10.10
C ARG A 135 3.15 6.75 9.93
N ASN A 136 3.06 5.59 10.58
CA ASN A 136 1.86 4.73 10.49
C ASN A 136 0.60 5.42 11.00
N LEU A 137 0.74 6.10 12.14
CA LEU A 137 -0.34 6.84 12.78
C LEU A 137 -0.79 8.03 11.93
N LEU A 138 0.15 8.82 11.42
CA LEU A 138 -0.17 9.97 10.59
C LEU A 138 -0.85 9.53 9.29
N HIS A 139 -0.38 8.43 8.70
CA HIS A 139 -1.01 7.84 7.53
C HIS A 139 -2.47 7.47 7.78
N LEU A 140 -2.76 6.76 8.89
CA LEU A 140 -4.13 6.44 9.28
C LEU A 140 -4.99 7.70 9.41
N LEU A 141 -4.49 8.74 10.09
CA LEU A 141 -5.22 9.99 10.30
C LEU A 141 -5.50 10.73 8.99
N ILE A 142 -4.48 10.88 8.14
CA ILE A 142 -4.59 11.56 6.85
C ILE A 142 -5.67 10.89 6.00
N GLN A 143 -5.62 9.57 5.86
CA GLN A 143 -6.58 8.87 5.01
C GLN A 143 -7.99 8.96 5.57
N SER A 144 -8.14 8.81 6.88
CA SER A 144 -9.45 8.89 7.55
C SER A 144 -10.05 10.30 7.44
N LEU A 145 -9.24 11.34 7.69
CA LEU A 145 -9.65 12.73 7.53
C LEU A 145 -9.94 13.08 6.07
N THR A 146 -9.24 12.47 5.11
CA THR A 146 -9.53 12.63 3.69
C THR A 146 -10.92 12.11 3.35
N VAL A 147 -11.31 10.93 3.85
CA VAL A 147 -12.68 10.42 3.67
C VAL A 147 -13.69 11.36 4.30
N LEU A 148 -13.47 11.78 5.55
CA LEU A 148 -14.40 12.68 6.24
C LEU A 148 -14.54 14.04 5.52
N ALA A 149 -13.45 14.59 4.98
CA ALA A 149 -13.50 15.82 4.20
C ALA A 149 -14.24 15.65 2.87
N ILE A 150 -14.10 14.50 2.20
CA ILE A 150 -14.86 14.18 0.99
C ILE A 150 -16.35 14.04 1.29
N VAL A 151 -16.70 13.36 2.39
CA VAL A 151 -18.08 13.18 2.84
C VAL A 151 -18.73 14.53 3.17
N GLU A 152 -18.03 15.37 3.92
CA GLU A 152 -18.47 16.73 4.25
C GLU A 152 -18.66 17.59 2.98
N ALA A 153 -17.65 17.63 2.09
CA ALA A 153 -17.72 18.41 0.85
C ALA A 153 -18.79 17.90 -0.12
N GLY A 154 -19.05 16.60 -0.13
CA GLY A 154 -20.10 15.96 -0.93
C GLY A 154 -21.50 16.09 -0.33
N SER A 155 -21.64 16.69 0.87
CA SER A 155 -22.89 16.68 1.64
C SER A 155 -23.47 15.27 1.81
N ILE A 156 -22.58 14.27 1.93
CA ILE A 156 -22.95 12.89 2.22
C ILE A 156 -23.14 12.78 3.73
N ASP A 157 -24.27 12.27 4.19
CA ASP A 157 -24.46 12.00 5.60
C ASP A 157 -23.56 10.82 6.03
N ILE A 158 -22.63 11.07 6.95
CA ILE A 158 -21.70 10.06 7.44
C ILE A 158 -22.42 8.91 8.17
N GLY A 159 -23.56 9.19 8.81
CA GLY A 159 -24.41 8.18 9.45
C GLY A 159 -25.02 7.24 8.41
N LEU A 160 -25.53 7.78 7.30
CA LEU A 160 -26.01 6.97 6.17
C LEU A 160 -24.89 6.16 5.53
N LEU A 161 -23.72 6.77 5.31
CA LEU A 161 -22.58 6.08 4.72
C LEU A 161 -22.12 4.87 5.55
N LEU A 162 -22.13 5.01 6.89
CA LEU A 162 -21.71 3.97 7.84
C LEU A 162 -22.83 2.99 8.22
N SER A 163 -24.09 3.33 7.99
CA SER A 163 -25.23 2.51 8.41
C SER A 163 -25.29 1.22 7.60
N ALA A 164 -25.18 0.08 8.28
CA ALA A 164 -25.41 -1.23 7.68
C ALA A 164 -26.89 -1.49 7.32
N GLN A 165 -27.82 -0.75 7.96
CA GLN A 165 -29.26 -0.96 7.79
C GLN A 165 -29.80 -0.25 6.54
N ASP A 166 -29.10 0.76 6.05
CA ASP A 166 -29.48 1.46 4.83
C ASP A 166 -28.81 0.78 3.62
N VAL A 167 -29.59 -0.07 2.95
CA VAL A 167 -29.14 -0.82 1.78
C VAL A 167 -28.85 0.12 0.60
N ASP A 168 -29.46 1.30 0.58
CA ASP A 168 -29.56 2.15 -0.59
C ASP A 168 -28.39 3.15 -0.71
N SER A 169 -27.62 3.38 0.37
CA SER A 169 -26.54 4.38 0.42
C SER A 169 -25.38 4.06 1.39
N SER A 170 -24.97 2.79 1.46
CA SER A 170 -23.91 2.33 2.37
C SER A 170 -22.58 1.97 1.69
N ILE A 171 -21.51 1.88 2.50
CA ILE A 171 -20.23 1.30 2.06
C ILE A 171 -20.46 -0.17 1.68
N VAL A 172 -20.14 -0.51 0.43
CA VAL A 172 -20.25 -1.88 -0.10
C VAL A 172 -18.92 -2.64 -0.03
N ALA A 173 -17.81 -1.92 0.12
CA ALA A 173 -16.50 -2.50 0.40
C ALA A 173 -15.53 -1.43 0.93
N SER A 174 -14.70 -1.83 1.88
CA SER A 174 -13.58 -1.03 2.39
C SER A 174 -12.28 -1.77 2.11
N VAL A 175 -11.45 -1.25 1.21
CA VAL A 175 -10.22 -1.91 0.75
C VAL A 175 -8.99 -1.10 1.13
N GLY A 176 -8.02 -1.76 1.75
CA GLY A 176 -6.77 -1.13 2.16
C GLY A 176 -5.56 -1.98 1.78
N LEU A 177 -4.48 -1.31 1.38
CA LEU A 177 -3.20 -1.94 1.09
C LEU A 177 -2.16 -1.58 2.16
N CYS A 178 -1.53 -2.59 2.76
CA CYS A 178 -0.50 -2.42 3.81
C CYS A 178 -1.03 -1.53 4.95
N SER A 179 -0.44 -0.35 5.22
CA SER A 179 -0.90 0.57 6.27
C SER A 179 -2.30 1.13 6.03
N GLY A 180 -2.78 1.15 4.77
CA GLY A 180 -4.15 1.55 4.44
C GLY A 180 -5.21 0.60 5.03
N SER A 181 -4.83 -0.64 5.36
CA SER A 181 -5.74 -1.63 5.95
C SER A 181 -6.23 -1.23 7.35
N LEU A 182 -5.47 -0.39 8.06
CA LEU A 182 -5.88 0.15 9.36
C LEU A 182 -7.07 1.12 9.22
N ALA A 183 -7.03 1.99 8.21
CA ALA A 183 -8.14 2.89 7.93
C ALA A 183 -9.33 2.09 7.37
N ALA A 184 -9.06 1.16 6.44
CA ALA A 184 -10.09 0.29 5.89
C ALA A 184 -10.86 -0.47 6.99
N TYR A 185 -10.13 -1.00 7.97
CA TYR A 185 -10.67 -1.64 9.16
C TYR A 185 -11.61 -0.73 9.95
N CYS A 186 -11.18 0.50 10.27
CA CYS A 186 -12.01 1.44 11.03
C CYS A 186 -13.35 1.71 10.34
N PHE A 187 -13.35 1.95 9.03
CA PHE A 187 -14.59 2.17 8.27
C PHE A 187 -15.42 0.89 8.11
N ALA A 188 -14.77 -0.26 7.98
CA ALA A 188 -15.46 -1.54 7.86
C ALA A 188 -16.14 -1.99 9.15
N THR A 189 -15.78 -1.43 10.30
CA THR A 189 -16.24 -1.88 11.63
C THR A 189 -16.94 -0.79 12.44
N SER A 190 -17.45 0.24 11.76
CA SER A 190 -18.13 1.37 12.40
C SER A 190 -19.49 1.57 11.76
N SER A 191 -20.54 1.52 12.56
CA SER A 191 -21.93 1.72 12.11
C SER A 191 -22.40 3.17 12.24
N CYS A 192 -21.66 4.01 12.97
CA CYS A 192 -21.96 5.41 13.18
C CYS A 192 -20.69 6.24 13.45
N ALA A 193 -20.83 7.57 13.44
CA ALA A 193 -19.70 8.49 13.59
C ALA A 193 -18.99 8.35 14.95
N SER A 194 -19.71 8.14 16.06
CA SER A 194 -19.11 7.98 17.38
C SER A 194 -18.28 6.70 17.48
N GLU A 195 -18.76 5.61 16.88
CA GLU A 195 -17.98 4.38 16.77
C GLU A 195 -16.73 4.61 15.92
N LEU A 196 -16.86 5.28 14.77
CA LEU A 196 -15.72 5.59 13.91
C LEU A 196 -14.62 6.35 14.65
N VAL A 197 -14.97 7.40 15.40
CA VAL A 197 -14.00 8.14 16.23
C VAL A 197 -13.32 7.20 17.22
N HIS A 198 -14.10 6.41 17.95
CA HIS A 198 -13.54 5.47 18.93
C HIS A 198 -12.60 4.45 18.28
N ARG A 199 -13.00 3.84 17.14
CA ARG A 199 -12.18 2.88 16.38
C ARG A 199 -10.91 3.53 15.87
N LEU A 200 -10.99 4.74 15.31
CA LEU A 200 -9.81 5.47 14.84
C LEU A 200 -8.79 5.72 15.95
N VAL A 201 -9.24 6.11 17.14
CA VAL A 201 -8.35 6.31 18.29
C VAL A 201 -7.70 5.00 18.72
N GLN A 202 -8.44 3.89 18.83
CA GLN A 202 -7.85 2.59 19.20
C GLN A 202 -6.88 2.08 18.14
N THR A 203 -7.25 2.18 16.86
CA THR A 203 -6.40 1.75 15.74
C THR A 203 -5.17 2.64 15.60
N MET A 204 -5.25 3.92 15.95
CA MET A 204 -4.08 4.80 16.02
C MET A 204 -3.10 4.33 17.08
N ARG A 205 -3.58 3.98 18.27
CA ARG A 205 -2.72 3.42 19.34
C ARG A 205 -2.03 2.14 18.86
N LEU A 206 -2.77 1.26 18.17
CA LEU A 206 -2.21 0.08 17.49
C LEU A 206 -1.16 0.46 16.45
N ALA A 207 -1.43 1.44 15.58
CA ALA A 207 -0.52 1.89 14.52
C ALA A 207 0.81 2.41 15.07
N PHE A 208 0.76 3.14 16.19
CA PHE A 208 1.93 3.62 16.92
C PHE A 208 2.80 2.45 17.42
N TRP A 209 2.21 1.52 18.18
CA TRP A 209 2.95 0.37 18.71
C TRP A 209 3.46 -0.55 17.60
N MET A 210 2.68 -0.74 16.54
CA MET A 210 3.10 -1.48 15.37
C MET A 210 4.35 -0.85 14.75
N GLY A 211 4.35 0.46 14.49
CA GLY A 211 5.51 1.12 13.91
C GLY A 211 6.72 1.13 14.84
N LEU A 212 6.50 1.20 16.16
CA LEU A 212 7.57 1.06 17.15
C LEU A 212 8.23 -0.32 17.08
N ARG A 213 7.44 -1.41 17.11
CA ARG A 213 7.98 -2.78 17.08
C ARG A 213 8.68 -3.11 15.76
N VAL A 214 8.18 -2.61 14.64
CA VAL A 214 8.83 -2.78 13.34
C VAL A 214 10.14 -1.95 13.27
N THR A 215 10.17 -0.74 13.85
CA THR A 215 11.41 0.06 13.99
C THR A 215 12.45 -0.68 14.83
N GLN A 216 12.03 -1.28 15.95
CA GLN A 216 12.93 -2.08 16.80
C GLN A 216 13.54 -3.25 16.04
N ALA A 217 12.77 -3.95 15.20
CA ALA A 217 13.29 -5.03 14.37
C ALA A 217 14.35 -4.54 13.35
N ALA A 218 14.16 -3.34 12.77
CA ALA A 218 15.16 -2.74 11.88
C ALA A 218 16.43 -2.30 12.62
N LEU A 219 16.28 -1.73 13.82
CA LEU A 219 17.40 -1.31 14.68
C LEU A 219 18.23 -2.50 15.17
N ASP A 220 17.57 -3.56 15.63
CA ASP A 220 18.24 -4.79 16.09
C ASP A 220 19.17 -5.35 15.01
N HIS A 221 18.75 -5.28 13.74
CA HIS A 221 19.60 -5.68 12.63
C HIS A 221 20.78 -4.74 12.39
N SER A 222 20.54 -3.43 12.43
CA SER A 222 21.61 -2.43 12.25
C SER A 222 22.71 -2.65 13.29
N ILE A 223 22.34 -2.91 14.55
CA ILE A 223 23.27 -3.24 15.65
C ILE A 223 24.03 -4.55 15.38
N GLN A 224 23.34 -5.59 14.90
CA GLN A 224 23.97 -6.90 14.65
C GLN A 224 24.91 -6.90 13.45
N SER A 225 24.65 -6.07 12.44
CA SER A 225 25.41 -6.06 11.19
C SER A 225 26.84 -5.53 11.35
N ASN A 226 27.15 -4.77 12.41
CA ASN A 226 28.42 -4.03 12.58
C ASN A 226 28.80 -3.15 11.36
N ASP A 227 27.89 -2.99 10.40
CA ASP A 227 28.13 -2.24 9.18
C ASP A 227 27.78 -0.78 9.44
N ASN A 228 28.80 0.05 9.57
CA ASN A 228 28.69 1.51 9.61
C ASN A 228 28.10 2.10 8.30
N LEU A 229 27.74 1.26 7.33
CA LEU A 229 27.30 1.64 5.99
C LEU A 229 25.78 1.79 5.86
N CYS A 230 24.97 1.22 6.75
CA CYS A 230 23.52 1.37 6.71
C CYS A 230 23.06 2.49 7.65
N SER A 231 22.54 3.57 7.07
CA SER A 231 21.81 4.58 7.84
C SER A 231 20.45 4.04 8.22
N ILE A 232 19.95 4.44 9.39
CA ILE A 232 18.55 4.21 9.79
C ILE A 232 17.54 4.77 8.78
N ASP A 233 17.98 5.77 8.00
CA ASP A 233 17.19 6.45 6.98
C ASP A 233 17.22 5.75 5.62
N ASP A 234 17.96 4.65 5.49
CA ASP A 234 18.01 3.95 4.20
C ASP A 234 16.69 3.20 3.94
N PRO A 235 16.25 3.15 2.67
CA PRO A 235 14.97 2.55 2.31
C PRO A 235 15.05 1.02 2.35
N TRP A 236 14.08 0.41 3.04
CA TRP A 236 13.83 -1.02 3.12
C TRP A 236 12.90 -1.54 2.01
N CYS A 237 12.60 -0.71 1.01
CA CYS A 237 11.68 -1.08 -0.06
C CYS A 237 12.08 -0.50 -1.42
N LEU A 238 11.98 -1.33 -2.45
CA LEU A 238 12.22 -1.05 -3.85
C LEU A 238 10.98 -1.39 -4.67
N PHE A 239 10.34 -0.38 -5.24
CA PHE A 239 9.29 -0.56 -6.24
C PHE A 239 9.89 -0.96 -7.59
N VAL A 240 9.32 -2.01 -8.18
CA VAL A 240 9.71 -2.53 -9.49
C VAL A 240 8.50 -2.59 -10.41
N GLN A 241 8.63 -1.98 -11.59
CA GLN A 241 7.64 -2.06 -12.66
C GLN A 241 8.28 -2.51 -13.97
N GLY A 242 7.52 -3.28 -14.76
CA GLY A 242 7.97 -3.86 -16.02
C GLY A 242 8.48 -5.30 -15.89
N CYS A 243 8.21 -5.95 -14.76
CA CYS A 243 8.59 -7.34 -14.48
C CYS A 243 7.36 -8.10 -13.97
N SER A 244 7.12 -9.29 -14.50
CA SER A 244 6.10 -10.19 -13.95
C SER A 244 6.52 -10.78 -12.60
N LEU A 245 5.54 -11.31 -11.87
CA LEU A 245 5.79 -11.97 -10.59
C LEU A 245 6.75 -13.15 -10.74
N ALA A 246 6.55 -13.99 -11.76
CA ALA A 246 7.38 -15.16 -12.03
C ALA A 246 8.82 -14.77 -12.40
N GLU A 247 8.99 -13.76 -13.25
CA GLU A 247 10.33 -13.23 -13.59
C GLU A 247 11.02 -12.65 -12.36
N MET A 248 10.30 -11.93 -11.50
CA MET A 248 10.87 -11.37 -10.28
C MET A 248 11.31 -12.46 -9.30
N GLN A 249 10.50 -13.51 -9.13
CA GLN A 249 10.88 -14.68 -8.32
C GLN A 249 12.15 -15.34 -8.87
N LEU A 250 12.26 -15.47 -10.20
CA LEU A 250 13.47 -15.99 -10.84
C LEU A 250 14.69 -15.08 -10.60
N HIS A 251 14.52 -13.75 -10.66
CA HIS A 251 15.59 -12.81 -10.36
C HIS A 251 16.05 -12.89 -8.90
N LEU A 252 15.11 -12.96 -7.94
CA LEU A 252 15.44 -13.14 -6.53
C LEU A 252 16.18 -14.45 -6.27
N HIS A 253 15.73 -15.54 -6.91
CA HIS A 253 16.40 -16.84 -6.80
C HIS A 253 17.83 -16.81 -7.38
N ARG A 254 18.03 -16.19 -8.55
CA ARG A 254 19.37 -16.02 -9.13
C ARG A 254 20.25 -15.15 -8.24
N PHE A 255 19.70 -14.07 -7.69
CA PHE A 255 20.40 -13.22 -6.75
C PHE A 255 20.80 -13.97 -5.48
N SER A 256 19.92 -14.81 -4.91
CA SER A 256 20.24 -15.60 -3.73
C SER A 256 21.38 -16.60 -3.98
N ILE A 257 21.44 -17.21 -5.17
CA ILE A 257 22.56 -18.08 -5.55
C ILE A 257 23.86 -17.28 -5.65
N GLN A 258 23.80 -16.06 -6.20
CA GLN A 258 24.97 -15.19 -6.30
C GLN A 258 25.48 -14.76 -4.92
N GLU A 259 24.60 -14.34 -4.02
CA GLU A 259 24.96 -13.94 -2.66
C GLU A 259 25.44 -15.12 -1.80
N ALA A 260 24.91 -16.34 -2.01
CA ALA A 260 25.35 -17.53 -1.27
C ALA A 260 26.83 -17.87 -1.46
N ASN A 261 27.45 -17.42 -2.57
CA ASN A 261 28.90 -17.58 -2.78
C ASN A 261 29.74 -16.54 -2.01
N ILE A 262 29.09 -15.50 -1.49
CA ILE A 262 29.70 -14.38 -0.78
C ILE A 262 29.42 -14.48 0.73
N GLN A 263 28.29 -15.10 1.09
CA GLN A 263 27.70 -15.05 2.42
C GLN A 263 27.78 -16.39 3.18
N THR A 264 27.92 -16.31 4.51
CA THR A 264 27.85 -17.47 5.40
C THR A 264 26.41 -17.86 5.69
N VAL A 265 26.17 -19.13 6.07
CA VAL A 265 24.83 -19.71 6.35
C VAL A 265 23.99 -18.90 7.36
N ALA A 266 24.61 -18.09 8.21
CA ALA A 266 23.91 -17.23 9.17
C ALA A 266 23.19 -16.00 8.54
N GLN A 267 23.25 -15.81 7.22
CA GLN A 267 22.81 -14.58 6.53
C GLN A 267 21.50 -14.70 5.74
N GLU A 268 20.68 -15.74 5.94
CA GLU A 268 19.36 -15.86 5.26
C GLU A 268 18.45 -14.64 5.47
N ARG A 269 18.57 -13.96 6.62
CA ARG A 269 17.84 -12.70 6.88
C ARG A 269 18.21 -11.59 5.90
N GLN A 270 19.34 -11.67 5.22
CA GLN A 270 19.85 -10.61 4.37
C GLN A 270 19.26 -10.60 2.96
N LEU A 271 18.51 -11.62 2.55
CA LEU A 271 17.98 -11.68 1.18
C LEU A 271 16.73 -10.80 1.02
N PRO A 272 16.56 -10.10 -0.12
CA PRO A 272 15.32 -9.39 -0.41
C PRO A 272 14.17 -10.36 -0.67
N TRP A 273 12.94 -9.89 -0.43
CA TRP A 273 11.70 -10.65 -0.63
C TRP A 273 10.63 -9.81 -1.30
N ILE A 274 9.60 -10.46 -1.85
CA ILE A 274 8.45 -9.79 -2.44
C ILE A 274 7.51 -9.35 -1.31
N ALA A 275 7.43 -8.05 -1.08
CA ALA A 275 6.59 -7.48 -0.05
C ALA A 275 5.15 -7.25 -0.54
N ILE A 276 4.99 -6.75 -1.77
CA ILE A 276 3.69 -6.41 -2.34
C ILE A 276 3.62 -6.83 -3.81
N VAL A 277 2.51 -7.43 -4.22
CA VAL A 277 2.13 -7.67 -5.61
C VAL A 277 0.95 -6.76 -5.94
N PHE A 278 1.20 -5.73 -6.76
CA PHE A 278 0.15 -4.78 -7.15
C PHE A 278 -0.68 -5.32 -8.31
N ASN A 279 0.00 -5.87 -9.32
CA ASN A 279 -0.60 -6.53 -10.48
C ASN A 279 0.49 -7.36 -11.21
N HIS A 280 0.14 -7.90 -12.37
CA HIS A 280 1.01 -8.76 -13.19
C HIS A 280 2.33 -8.12 -13.66
N GLN A 281 2.56 -6.82 -13.47
CA GLN A 281 3.77 -6.10 -13.93
C GLN A 281 4.36 -5.15 -12.88
N ARG A 282 3.82 -5.14 -11.66
CA ARG A 282 4.23 -4.21 -10.60
C ARG A 282 4.31 -4.95 -9.27
N VAL A 283 5.48 -4.90 -8.66
CA VAL A 283 5.79 -5.51 -7.38
C VAL A 283 6.63 -4.55 -6.54
N SER A 284 6.56 -4.69 -5.22
CA SER A 284 7.54 -4.09 -4.30
C SER A 284 8.38 -5.19 -3.69
N ILE A 285 9.69 -4.95 -3.66
CA ILE A 285 10.69 -5.81 -3.04
C ILE A 285 11.11 -5.13 -1.74
N ALA A 286 11.07 -5.84 -0.62
CA ALA A 286 11.63 -5.36 0.64
C ALA A 286 12.87 -6.17 1.00
N GLY A 287 13.70 -5.63 1.88
CA GLY A 287 14.99 -6.22 2.22
C GLY A 287 15.84 -5.25 3.02
N PRO A 288 16.92 -5.74 3.66
CA PRO A 288 17.93 -4.86 4.23
C PRO A 288 18.45 -3.87 3.17
N PRO A 289 18.69 -2.60 3.53
CA PRO A 289 19.01 -1.58 2.52
C PRO A 289 20.27 -1.87 1.70
N GLU A 290 21.31 -2.43 2.33
CA GLU A 290 22.52 -2.87 1.63
C GLU A 290 22.23 -3.95 0.58
N SER A 291 21.44 -4.96 0.94
CA SER A 291 21.05 -6.05 0.08
C SER A 291 20.15 -5.58 -1.06
N LEU A 292 19.20 -4.67 -0.78
CA LEU A 292 18.38 -4.04 -1.81
C LEU A 292 19.23 -3.21 -2.79
N THR A 293 20.28 -2.56 -2.32
CA THR A 293 21.23 -1.82 -3.17
C THR A 293 21.96 -2.76 -4.12
N ARG A 294 22.48 -3.89 -3.60
CA ARG A 294 23.11 -4.94 -4.43
C ARG A 294 22.13 -5.58 -5.40
N PHE A 295 20.92 -5.90 -4.95
CA PHE A 295 19.86 -6.46 -5.79
C PHE A 295 19.43 -5.51 -6.91
N ARG A 296 19.32 -4.21 -6.62
CA ARG A 296 19.03 -3.20 -7.64
C ARG A 296 20.11 -3.14 -8.71
N ALA A 297 21.39 -3.21 -8.33
CA ALA A 297 22.51 -3.27 -9.27
C ALA A 297 22.47 -4.56 -10.11
N PHE A 298 22.19 -5.70 -9.46
CA PHE A 298 21.98 -6.99 -10.13
C PHE A 298 20.87 -6.91 -11.18
N LEU A 299 19.69 -6.37 -10.86
CA LEU A 299 18.58 -6.22 -11.81
C LEU A 299 18.96 -5.36 -13.02
N LYS A 300 19.67 -4.24 -12.80
CA LYS A 300 20.14 -3.38 -13.89
C LYS A 300 21.08 -4.12 -14.84
N HIS A 301 22.00 -4.93 -14.29
CA HIS A 301 22.90 -5.74 -15.10
C HIS A 301 22.15 -6.82 -15.89
N GLN A 302 21.25 -7.58 -15.23
CA GLN A 302 20.50 -8.67 -15.86
C GLN A 302 19.56 -8.23 -16.99
N THR A 303 19.04 -7.00 -16.91
CA THR A 303 18.05 -6.48 -17.87
C THR A 303 18.65 -5.52 -18.91
N GLY A 304 19.97 -5.35 -18.94
CA GLY A 304 20.62 -4.37 -19.81
C GLY A 304 20.17 -2.93 -19.56
N GLY A 305 19.62 -2.65 -18.36
CA GLY A 305 19.22 -1.32 -17.90
C GLY A 305 17.96 -0.69 -18.54
N THR A 306 17.30 -1.32 -19.51
CA THR A 306 16.29 -0.63 -20.35
C THR A 306 14.83 -1.04 -20.10
N SER A 307 14.54 -2.16 -19.45
CA SER A 307 13.17 -2.67 -19.32
C SER A 307 12.47 -2.41 -17.98
N LEU A 308 13.20 -2.07 -16.92
CA LEU A 308 12.65 -1.99 -15.56
C LEU A 308 12.66 -0.58 -14.99
N VAL A 309 11.53 -0.17 -14.41
CA VAL A 309 11.46 1.02 -13.55
C VAL A 309 11.74 0.60 -12.12
N LEU A 310 12.88 1.06 -11.57
CA LEU A 310 13.36 0.73 -10.23
C LEU A 310 13.39 1.99 -9.36
N ARG A 311 12.49 2.09 -8.37
CA ARG A 311 12.36 3.26 -7.50
C ARG A 311 12.41 2.85 -6.03
N ALA A 312 13.32 3.43 -5.26
CA ALA A 312 13.31 3.28 -3.81
C ALA A 312 12.06 3.92 -3.22
N VAL A 313 11.42 3.26 -2.26
CA VAL A 313 10.26 3.74 -1.54
C VAL A 313 10.72 4.18 -0.15
N SER A 314 10.24 5.33 0.34
CA SER A 314 10.56 5.85 1.69
C SER A 314 9.83 5.06 2.78
N LEU A 315 10.19 3.78 2.87
CA LEU A 315 9.79 2.85 3.91
C LEU A 315 11.07 2.40 4.61
N HIS A 316 11.18 2.61 5.91
CA HIS A 316 12.44 2.45 6.64
C HIS A 316 12.40 1.25 7.59
N ALA A 317 11.62 0.22 7.24
CA ALA A 317 11.37 -0.92 8.11
C ALA A 317 10.95 -2.19 7.33
N PRO A 318 11.21 -3.40 7.87
CA PRO A 318 11.06 -4.68 7.16
C PRO A 318 9.62 -5.22 7.11
N TYR A 319 8.68 -4.50 6.52
CA TYR A 319 7.29 -4.96 6.37
C TYR A 319 7.14 -6.21 5.49
N HIS A 320 6.02 -6.93 5.68
CA HIS A 320 5.64 -8.11 4.89
C HIS A 320 6.67 -9.24 4.92
N SER A 321 7.19 -9.55 6.11
CA SER A 321 8.21 -10.59 6.29
C SER A 321 8.07 -11.34 7.61
N GLU A 322 7.63 -12.59 7.51
CA GLU A 322 7.53 -13.50 8.66
C GLU A 322 8.87 -13.67 9.37
N LEU A 323 9.95 -13.85 8.61
CA LEU A 323 11.30 -14.08 9.14
C LEU A 323 11.79 -12.91 10.02
N TRP A 324 11.42 -11.68 9.65
CA TRP A 324 11.84 -10.46 10.33
C TRP A 324 10.90 -10.04 11.45
N LEU A 325 9.59 -10.20 11.25
CA LEU A 325 8.58 -9.58 12.10
C LEU A 325 7.80 -10.55 13.00
N SER A 326 8.08 -11.86 12.96
CA SER A 326 7.45 -12.82 13.89
C SER A 326 7.64 -12.44 15.36
N ARG A 327 8.82 -11.95 15.75
CA ARG A 327 9.06 -11.45 17.11
C ARG A 327 8.27 -10.17 17.39
N ALA A 328 8.27 -9.22 16.44
CA ALA A 328 7.54 -7.97 16.57
C ALA A 328 6.03 -8.20 16.73
N VAL A 329 5.44 -9.14 15.99
CA VAL A 329 4.02 -9.52 16.14
C VAL A 329 3.72 -10.08 17.53
N ARG A 330 4.58 -10.95 18.08
CA ARG A 330 4.39 -11.46 19.45
C ARG A 330 4.45 -10.34 20.50
N MET A 331 5.40 -9.42 20.35
CA MET A 331 5.51 -8.26 21.23
C MET A 331 4.30 -7.35 21.10
N LEU A 332 3.86 -7.08 19.87
CA LEU A 332 2.68 -6.27 19.60
C LEU A 332 1.44 -6.87 20.25
N ARG A 333 1.21 -8.18 20.13
CA ARG A 333 0.10 -8.87 20.83
C ARG A 333 0.16 -8.68 22.35
N SER A 334 1.35 -8.76 22.94
CA SER A 334 1.53 -8.45 24.37
C SER A 334 1.22 -6.98 24.68
N ASP A 335 1.57 -6.06 23.78
CA ASP A 335 1.22 -4.65 23.92
C ASP A 335 -0.29 -4.42 23.89
N LEU A 336 -1.01 -5.10 23.01
CA LEU A 336 -2.48 -5.01 22.91
C LEU A 336 -3.15 -5.40 24.23
N VAL A 337 -2.74 -6.53 24.81
CA VAL A 337 -3.29 -7.05 26.06
C VAL A 337 -2.97 -6.11 27.21
N SER A 338 -1.70 -5.74 27.38
CA SER A 338 -1.25 -4.89 28.50
C SER A 338 -1.88 -3.49 28.48
N ARG A 339 -2.12 -2.93 27.29
CA ARG A 339 -2.70 -1.60 27.10
C ARG A 339 -4.22 -1.60 26.99
N LYS A 340 -4.84 -2.79 27.08
CA LYS A 340 -6.28 -3.00 26.95
C LYS A 340 -6.80 -2.33 25.67
N LEU A 341 -6.09 -2.50 24.55
CA LEU A 341 -6.57 -1.98 23.27
C LEU A 341 -7.82 -2.77 22.88
N SER A 342 -8.97 -2.10 22.87
CA SER A 342 -10.24 -2.71 22.48
C SER A 342 -10.26 -2.81 20.96
N LEU A 343 -9.99 -4.01 20.47
CA LEU A 343 -10.07 -4.33 19.05
C LEU A 343 -11.34 -5.13 18.79
N VAL A 344 -11.97 -4.83 17.66
CA VAL A 344 -13.28 -5.36 17.27
C VAL A 344 -13.19 -6.83 16.86
N SER A 345 -14.29 -7.54 17.00
CA SER A 345 -14.43 -8.89 16.44
C SER A 345 -14.91 -8.84 14.99
N SER A 346 -14.81 -9.97 14.28
CA SER A 346 -15.35 -10.10 12.92
C SER A 346 -16.86 -9.89 12.85
N SER A 347 -17.58 -10.05 13.97
CA SER A 347 -19.01 -9.72 14.08
C SER A 347 -19.32 -8.23 13.99
N ASP A 348 -18.32 -7.36 14.20
CA ASP A 348 -18.50 -5.91 14.14
C ASP A 348 -18.34 -5.36 12.71
N LEU A 349 -18.07 -6.23 11.72
CA LEU A 349 -17.97 -5.84 10.31
C LEU A 349 -19.35 -5.41 9.78
N VAL A 350 -19.44 -4.16 9.33
CA VAL A 350 -20.62 -3.57 8.68
C VAL A 350 -20.54 -3.63 7.15
N CYS A 351 -19.35 -3.83 6.60
CA CYS A 351 -19.11 -4.06 5.18
C CYS A 351 -17.89 -4.98 4.98
N PRO A 352 -17.72 -5.56 3.78
CA PRO A 352 -16.56 -6.37 3.46
C PRO A 352 -15.23 -5.63 3.67
N LEU A 353 -14.34 -6.26 4.43
CA LEU A 353 -12.94 -5.92 4.59
C LEU A 353 -12.10 -7.01 3.93
N PHE A 354 -10.97 -6.68 3.30
CA PHE A 354 -10.16 -7.66 2.58
C PHE A 354 -8.84 -7.95 3.29
N ASP A 355 -8.51 -9.24 3.41
CA ASP A 355 -7.21 -9.67 3.92
C ASP A 355 -6.13 -9.36 2.88
N ASN A 356 -5.03 -8.76 3.33
CA ASN A 356 -3.98 -8.35 2.40
C ASN A 356 -3.18 -9.53 1.84
N ALA A 357 -3.11 -10.67 2.51
CA ALA A 357 -2.29 -11.80 2.07
C ALA A 357 -3.07 -12.75 1.15
N SER A 358 -4.30 -13.10 1.51
CA SER A 358 -5.16 -13.98 0.69
C SER A 358 -5.91 -13.22 -0.41
N GLY A 359 -6.16 -11.93 -0.19
CA GLY A 359 -7.03 -11.11 -1.04
C GLY A 359 -8.51 -11.46 -0.91
N GLU A 360 -8.88 -12.34 0.03
CA GLU A 360 -10.26 -12.73 0.28
C GLU A 360 -10.94 -11.71 1.20
N ALA A 361 -12.26 -11.58 1.06
CA ALA A 361 -13.06 -10.82 2.01
C ALA A 361 -13.08 -11.56 3.35
N ILE A 362 -12.75 -10.85 4.42
CA ILE A 362 -12.86 -11.32 5.79
C ILE A 362 -14.34 -11.34 6.16
N ASP A 363 -14.82 -12.50 6.57
CA ASP A 363 -16.20 -12.67 7.01
C ASP A 363 -16.29 -13.08 8.48
N SER A 364 -17.50 -13.02 9.03
CA SER A 364 -17.78 -13.46 10.40
C SER A 364 -17.59 -14.97 10.60
N THR A 365 -17.53 -15.75 9.52
CA THR A 365 -17.41 -17.21 9.56
C THR A 365 -15.97 -17.70 9.69
N THR A 366 -15.01 -16.81 9.59
CA THR A 366 -13.59 -17.05 9.90
C THR A 366 -13.43 -17.19 11.42
N LEU A 367 -14.05 -18.23 11.98
CA LEU A 367 -14.23 -18.48 13.41
C LEU A 367 -12.87 -18.78 14.06
N GLY A 368 -12.46 -17.92 14.99
CA GLY A 368 -11.36 -18.19 15.93
C GLY A 368 -10.16 -17.24 15.86
N ILE A 369 -10.08 -16.37 14.86
CA ILE A 369 -9.01 -15.35 14.79
C ILE A 369 -9.62 -13.97 15.09
N HIS A 370 -9.04 -13.24 16.03
CA HIS A 370 -9.41 -11.84 16.26
C HIS A 370 -9.13 -11.04 14.99
N LEU A 371 -10.07 -10.19 14.56
CA LEU A 371 -9.93 -9.42 13.31
C LEU A 371 -8.63 -8.59 13.28
N SER A 372 -8.23 -8.07 14.44
CA SER A 372 -6.95 -7.40 14.63
C SER A 372 -5.74 -8.29 14.36
N ASP A 373 -5.75 -9.55 14.81
CA ASP A 373 -4.66 -10.49 14.55
C ASP A 373 -4.52 -10.79 13.07
N SER A 374 -5.65 -10.92 12.35
CA SER A 374 -5.63 -11.08 10.89
C SER A 374 -5.00 -9.86 10.22
N ILE A 375 -5.43 -8.64 10.58
CA ILE A 375 -4.89 -7.40 10.01
C ILE A 375 -3.41 -7.26 10.30
N ILE A 376 -2.99 -7.44 11.56
CA ILE A 376 -1.59 -7.37 11.98
C ILE A 376 -0.75 -8.39 11.19
N SER A 377 -1.21 -9.63 11.10
CA SER A 377 -0.47 -10.69 10.41
C SER A 377 -0.37 -10.43 8.91
N SER A 378 -1.46 -9.99 8.27
CA SER A 378 -1.47 -9.66 6.83
C SER A 378 -0.58 -8.45 6.50
N MET A 379 -0.50 -7.47 7.41
CA MET A 379 0.34 -6.28 7.23
C MET A 379 1.82 -6.55 7.49
N LEU A 380 2.15 -7.40 8.48
CA LEU A 380 3.52 -7.56 8.94
C LEU A 380 4.22 -8.81 8.41
N LEU A 381 3.52 -9.92 8.22
CA LEU A 381 4.14 -11.22 7.96
C LEU A 381 4.02 -11.64 6.49
N GLY A 382 2.82 -11.52 5.93
CA GLY A 382 2.52 -12.00 4.57
C GLY A 382 2.86 -10.98 3.48
N THR A 383 3.17 -11.48 2.29
CA THR A 383 3.20 -10.66 1.07
C THR A 383 1.80 -10.09 0.81
N ALA A 384 1.67 -8.77 0.65
CA ALA A 384 0.40 -8.18 0.29
C ALA A 384 0.06 -8.44 -1.19
N ARG A 385 -1.10 -9.04 -1.44
CA ARG A 385 -1.62 -9.48 -2.73
C ARG A 385 -2.77 -8.61 -3.19
N TRP A 386 -2.46 -7.35 -3.51
CA TRP A 386 -3.44 -6.40 -4.06
C TRP A 386 -4.06 -6.94 -5.36
N ASP A 387 -3.28 -7.67 -6.16
CA ASP A 387 -3.76 -8.37 -7.35
C ASP A 387 -4.91 -9.35 -7.05
N LEU A 388 -4.88 -10.03 -5.90
CA LEU A 388 -5.96 -10.93 -5.46
C LEU A 388 -7.17 -10.16 -4.91
N ILE A 389 -6.95 -9.07 -4.17
CA ILE A 389 -8.04 -8.18 -3.73
C ILE A 389 -8.82 -7.67 -4.94
N LEU A 390 -8.13 -7.15 -5.96
CA LEU A 390 -8.75 -6.68 -7.20
C LEU A 390 -9.54 -7.76 -7.91
N LYS A 391 -9.04 -9.01 -7.89
CA LYS A 391 -9.72 -10.15 -8.49
C LYS A 391 -11.03 -10.47 -7.77
N ASN A 392 -11.01 -10.48 -6.43
CA ASN A 392 -12.15 -10.93 -5.62
C ASN A 392 -13.18 -9.82 -5.36
N LEU A 393 -12.78 -8.55 -5.42
CA LEU A 393 -13.64 -7.41 -5.09
C LEU A 393 -14.96 -7.35 -5.90
N PRO A 394 -14.98 -7.50 -7.24
CA PRO A 394 -16.23 -7.48 -8.00
C PRO A 394 -17.20 -8.59 -7.58
N GLU A 395 -16.69 -9.80 -7.33
CA GLU A 395 -17.50 -10.94 -6.89
C GLU A 395 -18.08 -10.72 -5.49
N THR A 396 -17.29 -10.16 -4.57
CA THR A 396 -17.76 -9.80 -3.23
C THR A 396 -18.86 -8.73 -3.29
N ILE A 397 -18.67 -7.65 -4.05
CA ILE A 397 -19.71 -6.59 -4.19
C ILE A 397 -20.99 -7.18 -4.78
N LEU A 398 -20.86 -8.04 -5.79
CA LEU A 398 -22.01 -8.71 -6.39
C LEU A 398 -22.75 -9.61 -5.39
N LYS A 399 -22.02 -10.35 -4.55
CA LYS A 399 -22.59 -11.22 -3.51
C LYS A 399 -23.34 -10.41 -2.44
N GLU A 400 -22.78 -9.32 -1.97
CA GLU A 400 -23.33 -8.54 -0.84
C GLU A 400 -24.50 -7.64 -1.21
N ARG A 401 -24.61 -7.24 -2.49
CA ARG A 401 -25.64 -6.28 -2.94
C ARG A 401 -26.43 -6.71 -4.17
N GLY A 402 -26.17 -7.90 -4.71
CA GLY A 402 -27.05 -8.66 -5.62
C GLY A 402 -27.98 -7.87 -6.54
N GLY A 403 -27.46 -7.28 -7.61
CA GLY A 403 -28.24 -6.62 -8.67
C GLY A 403 -29.03 -5.36 -8.28
N THR A 404 -29.03 -4.98 -7.00
CA THR A 404 -29.71 -3.76 -6.52
C THR A 404 -28.91 -2.50 -6.79
N LEU A 405 -27.57 -2.61 -6.81
CA LEU A 405 -26.68 -1.48 -7.11
C LEU A 405 -26.86 -1.03 -8.55
N ARG A 406 -27.19 0.25 -8.71
CA ARG A 406 -27.19 0.95 -10.01
C ARG A 406 -25.93 1.77 -10.19
N ARG A 407 -25.37 2.25 -9.08
CA ARG A 407 -24.25 3.18 -9.08
C ARG A 407 -23.22 2.77 -8.03
N LEU A 408 -21.95 2.84 -8.40
CA LEU A 408 -20.84 2.74 -7.46
C LEU A 408 -20.08 4.05 -7.40
N VAL A 409 -19.80 4.53 -6.19
CA VAL A 409 -18.95 5.69 -5.95
C VAL A 409 -17.66 5.21 -5.30
N LEU A 410 -16.55 5.43 -6.00
CA LEU A 410 -15.23 5.16 -5.48
C LEU A 410 -14.69 6.39 -4.76
N ILE A 411 -14.33 6.23 -3.49
CA ILE A 411 -13.65 7.24 -2.67
C ILE A 411 -12.18 6.83 -2.55
N ASN A 412 -11.28 7.60 -3.14
CA ASN A 412 -9.85 7.44 -2.96
C ASN A 412 -9.38 8.25 -1.75
N ALA A 413 -9.06 7.55 -0.66
CA ALA A 413 -8.42 8.12 0.52
C ALA A 413 -6.89 8.03 0.45
N GLY A 414 -6.36 7.33 -0.57
CA GLY A 414 -4.93 7.15 -0.77
C GLY A 414 -4.24 8.40 -1.34
N PRO A 415 -2.95 8.59 -1.01
CA PRO A 415 -2.14 9.69 -1.56
C PRO A 415 -1.84 9.54 -3.05
N ASP A 416 -2.05 8.34 -3.62
CA ASP A 416 -1.98 8.11 -5.06
C ASP A 416 -3.36 7.72 -5.61
N HIS A 417 -3.61 8.05 -6.88
CA HIS A 417 -4.81 7.59 -7.60
C HIS A 417 -4.59 6.24 -8.29
N ARG A 418 -3.43 5.60 -8.14
CA ARG A 418 -3.07 4.40 -8.91
C ARG A 418 -3.86 3.20 -8.41
N LEU A 419 -4.00 3.04 -7.09
CA LEU A 419 -4.79 1.96 -6.51
C LEU A 419 -6.29 2.13 -6.80
N ALA A 420 -6.80 3.35 -6.70
CA ALA A 420 -8.16 3.67 -7.12
C ALA A 420 -8.40 3.33 -8.60
N LYS A 421 -7.45 3.69 -9.50
CA LYS A 421 -7.50 3.28 -10.92
C LYS A 421 -7.43 1.77 -11.12
N ASP A 422 -6.74 1.05 -10.24
CA ASP A 422 -6.72 -0.43 -10.27
C ASP A 422 -8.10 -0.99 -9.91
N VAL A 423 -8.74 -0.46 -8.87
CA VAL A 423 -10.11 -0.85 -8.47
C VAL A 423 -11.11 -0.53 -9.58
N VAL A 424 -11.07 0.65 -10.17
CA VAL A 424 -11.94 1.00 -11.31
C VAL A 424 -11.76 0.03 -12.48
N ARG A 425 -10.53 -0.38 -12.78
CA ARG A 425 -10.27 -1.36 -13.84
C ARG A 425 -10.80 -2.75 -13.50
N ALA A 426 -10.69 -3.16 -12.25
CA ALA A 426 -11.24 -4.43 -11.79
C ALA A 426 -12.77 -4.46 -11.89
N LEU A 427 -13.44 -3.36 -11.50
CA LEU A 427 -14.90 -3.27 -11.50
C LEU A 427 -15.53 -3.18 -12.89
N HIS A 428 -14.86 -2.55 -13.87
CA HIS A 428 -15.35 -2.48 -15.26
C HIS A 428 -15.00 -3.70 -16.12
N GLY A 429 -14.12 -4.58 -15.64
CA GLY A 429 -13.48 -5.59 -16.47
C GLY A 429 -12.52 -5.00 -17.51
N SER A 430 -11.78 -5.87 -18.21
CA SER A 430 -10.69 -5.50 -19.11
C SER A 430 -11.12 -4.73 -20.38
N SER A 431 -12.42 -4.56 -20.63
CA SER A 431 -12.94 -4.18 -21.95
C SER A 431 -13.26 -2.69 -22.16
N SER A 432 -13.14 -1.83 -21.14
CA SER A 432 -13.70 -0.44 -21.20
C SER A 432 -12.78 0.67 -20.65
N ALA A 433 -11.46 0.51 -20.67
CA ALA A 433 -10.58 1.59 -20.22
C ALA A 433 -10.41 2.69 -21.28
N THR A 434 -11.35 3.64 -21.35
CA THR A 434 -11.14 4.91 -22.07
C THR A 434 -10.04 5.72 -21.38
N ARG A 435 -9.10 6.25 -22.19
CA ARG A 435 -7.76 6.67 -21.76
C ARG A 435 -7.69 8.09 -21.17
N SER A 436 -8.80 8.71 -20.77
CA SER A 436 -8.83 10.16 -20.49
C SER A 436 -9.81 10.56 -19.38
N ASP A 437 -9.52 10.18 -18.14
CA ASP A 437 -10.18 10.81 -16.98
C ASP A 437 -9.13 11.52 -16.11
N ALA A 438 -9.43 12.76 -15.77
CA ALA A 438 -8.66 13.54 -14.80
C ALA A 438 -8.62 12.78 -13.44
N PRO A 439 -7.49 12.84 -12.71
CA PRO A 439 -7.42 12.26 -11.38
C PRO A 439 -8.35 13.02 -10.43
N THR A 440 -9.40 12.37 -9.95
CA THR A 440 -10.29 12.87 -8.90
C THR A 440 -10.27 11.91 -7.70
N ASN A 441 -10.52 12.44 -6.51
CA ASN A 441 -10.65 11.62 -5.29
C ASN A 441 -12.00 10.90 -5.21
N VAL A 442 -12.99 11.34 -5.98
CA VAL A 442 -14.29 10.69 -6.11
C VAL A 442 -14.52 10.34 -7.57
N LYS A 443 -14.89 9.09 -7.82
CA LYS A 443 -15.25 8.61 -9.16
C LYS A 443 -16.56 7.83 -9.11
N THR A 444 -17.55 8.28 -9.86
CA THR A 444 -18.83 7.60 -10.02
C THR A 444 -18.78 6.66 -11.20
N LEU A 445 -19.25 5.43 -11.01
CA LEU A 445 -19.34 4.37 -12.00
C LEU A 445 -20.80 3.93 -12.12
N ASP A 446 -21.29 3.81 -13.35
CA ASP A 446 -22.54 3.10 -13.58
C ASP A 446 -22.28 1.60 -13.42
N TYR A 447 -22.96 0.99 -12.45
CA TYR A 447 -22.72 -0.40 -12.11
C TYR A 447 -23.72 -1.29 -12.86
N ASN A 448 -23.19 -2.17 -13.72
CA ASN A 448 -23.98 -3.17 -14.41
C ASN A 448 -23.52 -4.56 -13.99
N ALA A 449 -24.27 -5.20 -13.08
CA ALA A 449 -23.99 -6.55 -12.57
C ALA A 449 -23.80 -7.59 -13.69
N SER A 450 -24.46 -7.42 -14.84
CA SER A 450 -24.33 -8.36 -15.98
C SER A 450 -22.97 -8.32 -16.68
N SER A 451 -22.17 -7.27 -16.47
CA SER A 451 -20.81 -7.17 -17.03
C SER A 451 -19.77 -8.01 -16.27
N ILE A 452 -20.05 -8.37 -15.02
CA ILE A 452 -19.11 -9.06 -14.12
C ILE A 452 -19.23 -10.59 -14.24
N THR A 453 -20.39 -11.10 -14.62
CA THR A 453 -20.67 -12.55 -14.67
C THR A 453 -20.07 -13.29 -15.87
N ASN A 454 -19.26 -12.62 -16.71
CA ASN A 454 -18.64 -13.22 -17.89
C ASN A 454 -17.12 -12.96 -18.00
N PRO A 455 -16.29 -13.45 -17.05
CA PRO A 455 -14.86 -13.59 -17.30
C PRO A 455 -14.69 -14.80 -18.22
N SER A 456 -14.67 -14.59 -19.53
CA SER A 456 -14.51 -15.66 -20.52
C SER A 456 -13.20 -16.43 -20.32
N CYS A 457 -13.26 -17.54 -19.56
CA CYS A 457 -12.39 -18.68 -19.70
C CYS A 457 -12.92 -19.52 -20.88
N GLN A 458 -12.14 -19.59 -21.97
CA GLN A 458 -12.41 -20.30 -23.22
C GLN A 458 -13.66 -19.85 -24.00
N GLN A 459 -13.44 -19.04 -25.05
CA GLN A 459 -14.29 -19.12 -26.25
C GLN A 459 -14.18 -20.53 -26.85
N LYS A 460 -15.03 -21.46 -26.41
CA LYS A 460 -15.51 -22.52 -27.31
C LYS A 460 -16.67 -21.91 -28.09
N GLY A 461 -16.40 -21.55 -29.34
CA GLY A 461 -17.44 -21.08 -30.25
C GLY A 461 -18.52 -22.13 -30.43
N THR A 462 -19.74 -21.83 -30.00
CA THR A 462 -20.92 -22.58 -30.41
C THR A 462 -21.33 -22.06 -31.78
N LEU A 463 -21.05 -22.86 -32.80
CA LEU A 463 -21.47 -22.61 -34.18
C LEU A 463 -22.98 -22.89 -34.30
N ALA A 464 -23.80 -21.84 -34.40
CA ALA A 464 -25.19 -21.99 -34.79
C ALA A 464 -25.28 -21.84 -36.32
N ILE A 465 -25.48 -22.96 -37.02
CA ILE A 465 -25.75 -22.98 -38.46
C ILE A 465 -27.25 -22.78 -38.64
N ARG A 466 -27.65 -21.68 -39.29
CA ARG A 466 -29.01 -21.50 -39.82
C ARG A 466 -28.93 -21.57 -41.34
N THR A 467 -29.51 -22.62 -41.91
CA THR A 467 -29.65 -22.79 -43.36
C THR A 467 -30.97 -22.20 -43.83
N GLU A 468 -30.92 -21.15 -44.64
CA GLU A 468 -32.05 -20.74 -45.48
C GLU A 468 -31.67 -20.98 -46.94
N ALA A 469 -32.45 -21.82 -47.62
CA ALA A 469 -32.26 -22.15 -49.02
C ALA A 469 -32.87 -21.05 -49.89
N THR A 470 -32.11 -20.54 -50.87
CA THR A 470 -32.68 -19.88 -52.04
C THR A 470 -32.13 -20.50 -53.33
N PRO A 471 -32.96 -20.56 -54.39
CA PRO A 471 -32.68 -21.36 -55.57
C PRO A 471 -32.03 -20.49 -56.64
N SER A 472 -30.70 -20.45 -56.70
CA SER A 472 -29.92 -20.31 -57.93
C SER A 472 -28.42 -20.12 -57.65
N ALA A 473 -27.60 -20.90 -58.37
CA ALA A 473 -26.14 -20.88 -58.51
C ALA A 473 -25.30 -21.79 -57.58
N PRO A 474 -24.36 -22.58 -58.16
CA PRO A 474 -23.45 -23.45 -57.42
C PRO A 474 -22.18 -22.69 -56.97
N HIS A 475 -21.88 -22.83 -55.68
CA HIS A 475 -20.59 -22.67 -54.99
C HIS A 475 -19.63 -21.54 -55.42
N SER A 476 -19.72 -20.39 -54.74
CA SER A 476 -18.53 -19.63 -54.34
C SER A 476 -18.79 -18.90 -53.00
N VAL A 477 -18.11 -19.32 -51.94
CA VAL A 477 -18.10 -18.62 -50.64
C VAL A 477 -16.88 -17.69 -50.63
N ARG A 478 -17.11 -16.38 -50.56
CA ARG A 478 -16.07 -15.39 -50.28
C ARG A 478 -16.12 -15.02 -48.80
N PHE A 479 -14.99 -15.18 -48.11
CA PHE A 479 -14.78 -14.66 -46.76
C PHE A 479 -14.23 -13.23 -46.84
N PHE A 480 -14.84 -12.29 -46.11
CA PHE A 480 -14.19 -11.03 -45.78
C PHE A 480 -13.58 -11.18 -44.39
N GLY A 481 -12.25 -11.16 -44.34
CA GLY A 481 -11.48 -11.22 -43.10
C GLY A 481 -10.13 -10.54 -43.28
N LEU A 482 -9.92 -9.49 -42.47
CA LEU A 482 -8.66 -9.03 -41.90
C LEU A 482 -7.58 -8.49 -42.87
N SER A 483 -7.39 -7.17 -42.82
CA SER A 483 -6.15 -6.46 -43.16
C SER A 483 -6.04 -5.27 -42.19
N GLY A 484 -4.90 -4.89 -41.62
CA GLY A 484 -3.52 -5.36 -41.72
C GLY A 484 -2.69 -4.41 -40.85
N ASP A 485 -1.68 -4.93 -40.16
CA ASP A 485 -0.27 -4.53 -40.33
C ASP A 485 0.62 -5.12 -39.22
N SER A 486 1.08 -6.35 -39.47
CA SER A 486 2.39 -6.86 -39.04
C SER A 486 3.16 -7.28 -40.30
N LEU A 487 3.71 -6.31 -41.03
CA LEU A 487 4.47 -6.52 -42.26
C LEU A 487 5.93 -6.99 -42.00
N GLU A 488 6.34 -7.22 -40.75
CA GLU A 488 7.71 -7.66 -40.43
C GLU A 488 7.85 -9.17 -40.22
N GLU A 489 6.77 -9.90 -39.93
CA GLU A 489 6.86 -11.36 -39.68
C GLU A 489 6.71 -12.21 -40.95
N CYS A 490 6.14 -11.65 -42.04
CA CYS A 490 6.01 -12.37 -43.31
C CYS A 490 7.33 -12.40 -44.12
N ASN A 491 8.25 -11.46 -43.88
CA ASN A 491 9.53 -11.41 -44.58
C ASN A 491 10.60 -12.35 -43.99
N ARG A 492 10.37 -12.95 -42.81
CA ARG A 492 11.28 -13.96 -42.22
C ARG A 492 10.99 -15.40 -42.66
N ALA A 493 9.75 -15.71 -43.06
CA ALA A 493 9.37 -17.08 -43.40
C ALA A 493 9.70 -17.48 -44.85
N ASN A 494 9.91 -16.53 -45.76
CA ASN A 494 10.25 -16.82 -47.17
C ASN A 494 11.76 -16.89 -47.48
N ALA A 495 12.64 -16.65 -46.50
CA ALA A 495 14.08 -16.76 -46.65
C ALA A 495 14.66 -18.13 -46.21
N LEU A 496 13.81 -19.06 -45.74
CA LEU A 496 14.22 -20.40 -45.24
C LEU A 496 13.66 -21.56 -46.07
N LEU A 497 13.13 -21.30 -47.26
CA LEU A 497 12.69 -22.34 -48.22
C LEU A 497 13.33 -22.19 -49.62
N GLN A 498 14.48 -21.52 -49.70
CA GLN A 498 15.39 -21.61 -50.83
C GLN A 498 16.84 -21.69 -50.35
N HIS A 499 17.15 -22.77 -49.61
CA HIS A 499 18.44 -23.46 -49.59
C HIS A 499 18.33 -24.81 -48.90
#